data_AF-G4ZA31-F1
#
_entry.id   AF-G4ZA31-F1
#
_cell.length_a   1.000
_cell.length_b   1.000
_cell.length_c   1.000
_cell.angle_alpha   90.00
_cell.angle_beta   90.00
_cell.angle_gamma   90.00
#
_symmetry.space_group_name_H-M   'P 1'
#
loop_
_entity.id
_entity.type
_entity.pdbx_description
1 polymer ?
#
loop_
_entity_poly.entity_id
_entity_poly.type
_entity_poly.pdbx_seq_one_letter_code
_entity_poly.pdbx_strand_id
1 'polypeptide(L)'
;MNSAPISTAQDVAALQALSPKPHQFMFTSLLKWALALGHLLQSALPPQDPQQQQQHQNEPKRGLFRRNSTSSSKKKPKKERKKPSKAKSETFRGGAMEAAILLFHRVVEGCQHFVTTFGKTHKFVFHLASMRRMYLDLEALGAKLDKVVTLAELQEKVELERQQGKEQGWTWRKQLDEDREKEEAELSARAAKNALPFARNMLPHEPMEALTLLKFEIDHFKAENSTRHVASMKKVFFSVVRSSNGRVAKIPEWYIPPYAVNYSREKVMEGSVGTAHRGVWVDRKSVQKKTPEKDSGHVEQPKTHKVMVKRYVIHADAIETFKQEVEAWFAMEHANIIKLYGASHCSRPALLVLEDATNGSLVSYLTRQRQFQAGKRREKRTRGEGVNTQWPYRNQRHALWSLFLEAAEGLRYLHEEIKLVHSNLKSDNILVTGDSRVKLTDFGLGVLALQDQAVQDKKFQELGWRAPNCVQKKPFRRPSFQDDVYSFGLCVLDVLVPEFSSIKPDTRQGAPKHVGDKGFNPLSRDVLALIDNESHKKLVQDMCQENPGKRLSLKDVISRMEEIRDAAAKEPADSSECCIL
;
A
#
# COMPACT_ATOMS: atom_id res chain seq x y z
N MET A 1 -0.88 14.28 -9.35
CA MET A 1 -1.21 13.40 -10.49
C MET A 1 -2.64 13.74 -10.89
N ASN A 2 -2.86 14.25 -12.09
CA ASN A 2 -4.22 14.48 -12.61
C ASN A 2 -4.79 13.11 -13.00
N SER A 3 -5.73 12.59 -12.21
CA SER A 3 -6.52 11.42 -12.59
C SER A 3 -7.32 11.75 -13.85
N ALA A 4 -7.33 10.83 -14.83
CA ALA A 4 -8.22 10.93 -15.98
C ALA A 4 -9.68 11.13 -15.51
N PRO A 5 -10.51 11.88 -16.25
CA PRO A 5 -11.90 12.06 -15.89
C PRO A 5 -12.62 10.70 -15.86
N ILE A 6 -13.29 10.41 -14.74
CA ILE A 6 -14.04 9.16 -14.53
C ILE A 6 -15.16 9.10 -15.56
N SER A 7 -15.24 8.00 -16.30
CA SER A 7 -16.21 7.79 -17.38
C SER A 7 -16.95 6.48 -17.17
N THR A 8 -18.29 6.55 -17.08
CA THR A 8 -19.15 5.36 -16.95
C THR A 8 -18.92 4.36 -18.09
N ALA A 9 -18.58 4.83 -19.30
CA ALA A 9 -18.26 3.95 -20.42
C ALA A 9 -16.95 3.16 -20.20
N GLN A 10 -15.92 3.79 -19.60
CA GLN A 10 -14.69 3.12 -19.23
C GLN A 10 -14.93 2.12 -18.10
N ASP A 11 -15.78 2.47 -17.13
CA ASP A 11 -16.16 1.59 -16.02
C ASP A 11 -16.90 0.34 -16.51
N VAL A 12 -17.85 0.50 -17.44
CA VAL A 12 -18.53 -0.63 -18.09
C VAL A 12 -17.54 -1.52 -18.85
N ALA A 13 -16.65 -0.93 -19.65
CA ALA A 13 -15.62 -1.68 -20.36
C ALA A 13 -14.68 -2.44 -19.40
N ALA A 14 -14.33 -1.82 -18.27
CA ALA A 14 -13.52 -2.45 -17.23
C ALA A 14 -14.24 -3.63 -16.57
N LEU A 15 -15.55 -3.54 -16.32
CA LEU A 15 -16.36 -4.67 -15.83
C LEU A 15 -16.46 -5.79 -16.86
N GLN A 16 -16.66 -5.47 -18.14
CA GLN A 16 -16.73 -6.46 -19.23
C GLN A 16 -15.42 -7.24 -19.41
N ALA A 17 -14.28 -6.61 -19.11
CA ALA A 17 -12.97 -7.27 -19.15
C ALA A 17 -12.76 -8.26 -17.99
N LEU A 18 -13.61 -8.25 -16.95
CA LEU A 18 -13.51 -9.20 -15.84
C LEU A 18 -14.09 -10.56 -16.26
N SER A 19 -13.28 -11.60 -16.14
CA SER A 19 -13.69 -12.97 -16.43
C SER A 19 -13.89 -13.76 -15.12
N PRO A 20 -15.13 -13.97 -14.65
CA PRO A 20 -15.39 -14.82 -13.50
C PRO A 20 -15.07 -16.28 -13.84
N LYS A 21 -14.61 -17.05 -12.85
CA LYS A 21 -14.36 -18.48 -13.05
C LYS A 21 -15.68 -19.28 -13.05
N PRO A 22 -15.74 -20.44 -13.72
CA PRO A 22 -16.98 -21.23 -13.80
C PRO A 22 -17.60 -21.60 -12.45
N HIS A 23 -16.78 -21.78 -11.42
CA HIS A 23 -17.21 -22.13 -10.05
C HIS A 23 -17.53 -20.92 -9.16
N GLN A 24 -17.44 -19.68 -9.67
CA GLN A 24 -17.72 -18.45 -8.92
C GLN A 24 -19.11 -17.92 -9.28
N PHE A 25 -20.15 -18.67 -8.94
CA PHE A 25 -21.56 -18.30 -9.17
C PHE A 25 -21.90 -16.95 -8.52
N MET A 26 -21.53 -16.74 -7.25
CA MET A 26 -21.81 -15.51 -6.49
C MET A 26 -21.27 -14.26 -7.20
N PHE A 27 -20.02 -14.31 -7.65
CA PHE A 27 -19.39 -13.19 -8.35
C PHE A 27 -19.95 -13.02 -9.76
N THR A 28 -20.24 -14.12 -10.46
CA THR A 28 -20.83 -14.08 -11.80
C THR A 28 -22.15 -13.34 -11.80
N SER A 29 -23.03 -13.65 -10.85
CA SER A 29 -24.32 -12.98 -10.72
C SER A 29 -24.13 -11.50 -10.38
N LEU A 30 -23.32 -11.16 -9.36
CA LEU A 30 -23.06 -9.77 -9.00
C LEU A 30 -22.44 -8.95 -10.14
N LEU A 31 -21.57 -9.56 -10.95
CA LEU A 31 -20.97 -8.89 -12.10
C LEU A 31 -22.02 -8.53 -13.17
N LYS A 32 -22.98 -9.43 -13.43
CA LYS A 32 -24.11 -9.13 -14.31
C LYS A 32 -24.94 -7.96 -13.80
N TRP A 33 -25.22 -7.91 -12.49
CA TRP A 33 -25.90 -6.79 -11.84
C TRP A 33 -25.15 -5.47 -12.03
N ALA A 34 -23.84 -5.47 -11.80
CA ALA A 34 -23.02 -4.27 -11.98
C ALA A 34 -23.00 -3.79 -13.44
N LEU A 35 -22.95 -4.71 -14.41
CA LEU A 35 -22.99 -4.39 -15.84
C LEU A 35 -24.35 -3.79 -16.26
N ALA A 36 -25.46 -4.40 -15.83
CA ALA A 36 -26.79 -3.90 -16.12
C ALA A 36 -26.99 -2.47 -15.58
N LEU A 37 -26.58 -2.23 -14.32
CA LEU A 37 -26.64 -0.89 -13.73
C LEU A 37 -25.72 0.11 -14.44
N GLY A 38 -24.53 -0.32 -14.86
CA GLY A 38 -23.61 0.52 -15.63
C GLY A 38 -24.20 1.00 -16.96
N HIS A 39 -24.89 0.11 -17.69
CA HIS A 39 -25.60 0.47 -18.91
C HIS A 39 -26.77 1.42 -18.63
N LEU A 40 -27.55 1.18 -17.56
CA LEU A 40 -28.63 2.09 -17.15
C LEU A 40 -28.10 3.49 -16.82
N LEU A 41 -27.01 3.59 -16.05
CA LEU A 41 -26.34 4.86 -15.76
C LEU A 41 -25.87 5.56 -17.03
N GLN A 42 -25.25 4.83 -17.96
CA GLN A 42 -24.82 5.38 -19.24
C GLN A 42 -25.99 5.93 -20.06
N SER A 43 -27.13 5.25 -20.06
CA SER A 43 -28.36 5.68 -20.74
C SER A 43 -29.04 6.90 -20.08
N ALA A 44 -28.77 7.13 -18.79
CA ALA A 44 -29.35 8.22 -18.02
C ALA A 44 -28.57 9.53 -18.15
N LEU A 45 -27.34 9.48 -18.69
CA LEU A 45 -26.53 10.66 -18.94
C LEU A 45 -26.99 11.40 -20.21
N PRO A 46 -27.00 12.75 -20.22
CA PRO A 46 -27.25 13.49 -21.44
C PRO A 46 -26.19 13.14 -22.49
N PRO A 47 -26.55 13.11 -23.79
CA PRO A 47 -25.59 12.85 -24.86
C PRO A 47 -24.45 13.87 -24.77
N GLN A 48 -23.21 13.38 -24.67
CA GLN A 48 -22.04 14.25 -24.68
C GLN A 48 -21.91 14.88 -26.06
N ASP A 49 -21.81 16.21 -26.10
CA ASP A 49 -21.61 16.97 -27.33
C ASP A 49 -20.26 16.58 -27.95
N PRO A 50 -20.19 16.07 -29.20
CA PRO A 50 -18.96 15.56 -29.82
C PRO A 50 -17.82 16.60 -29.90
N GLN A 51 -18.13 17.89 -29.74
CA GLN A 51 -17.17 18.99 -29.87
C GLN A 51 -16.26 19.17 -28.65
N GLN A 52 -16.59 18.64 -27.47
CA GLN A 52 -15.71 18.75 -26.28
C GLN A 52 -14.62 17.66 -26.21
N GLN A 53 -14.76 16.56 -26.97
CA GLN A 53 -13.73 15.51 -27.01
C GLN A 53 -12.58 15.80 -27.98
N GLN A 54 -12.75 16.74 -28.93
CA GLN A 54 -11.70 17.07 -29.92
C GLN A 54 -10.82 18.28 -29.57
N GLN A 55 -11.17 19.11 -28.58
CA GLN A 55 -10.34 20.25 -28.18
C GLN A 55 -9.19 19.92 -27.21
N HIS A 56 -9.11 18.68 -26.69
CA HIS A 56 -8.01 18.28 -25.78
C HIS A 56 -6.94 17.37 -26.40
N GLN A 57 -6.99 17.10 -27.71
CA GLN A 57 -5.98 16.27 -28.37
C GLN A 57 -5.10 17.00 -29.39
N ASN A 58 -5.35 18.28 -29.71
CA ASN A 58 -4.51 19.03 -30.64
C ASN A 58 -4.28 20.48 -30.19
N GLU A 59 -3.36 20.70 -29.27
CA GLU A 59 -2.61 21.96 -29.20
C GLU A 59 -1.11 21.69 -29.40
N PRO A 60 -0.49 22.22 -30.48
CA PRO A 60 0.94 22.16 -30.64
C PRO A 60 1.63 23.19 -29.72
N LYS A 61 2.66 22.74 -29.02
CA LYS A 61 3.62 23.59 -28.32
C LYS A 61 4.34 24.52 -29.31
N ARG A 62 4.13 25.83 -29.23
CA ARG A 62 5.02 26.95 -29.65
C ARG A 62 4.38 28.22 -29.07
N GLY A 63 5.02 29.02 -28.21
CA GLY A 63 6.24 29.78 -28.47
C GLY A 63 5.85 31.26 -28.41
N LEU A 64 6.50 32.05 -27.56
CA LEU A 64 6.27 33.49 -27.37
C LEU A 64 6.26 34.25 -28.70
N PHE A 65 5.33 35.19 -28.90
CA PHE A 65 5.64 36.54 -29.42
C PHE A 65 4.52 37.56 -29.09
N ARG A 66 4.97 38.73 -28.63
CA ARG A 66 4.24 39.98 -28.36
C ARG A 66 3.62 40.57 -29.64
N ARG A 67 2.45 41.23 -29.53
CA ARG A 67 2.25 42.68 -29.85
C ARG A 67 0.82 43.18 -29.57
N ASN A 68 0.77 44.48 -29.29
CA ASN A 68 -0.33 45.35 -28.83
C ASN A 68 -1.50 45.52 -29.83
N SER A 69 -2.71 45.85 -29.35
CA SER A 69 -3.37 47.16 -29.61
C SER A 69 -4.84 47.25 -29.13
N THR A 70 -5.08 48.32 -28.39
CA THR A 70 -6.23 49.24 -28.21
C THR A 70 -7.63 49.05 -28.82
N SER A 71 -8.64 49.43 -28.00
CA SER A 71 -9.92 50.13 -28.32
C SER A 71 -11.03 49.28 -28.99
N SER A 72 -12.33 49.55 -28.91
CA SER A 72 -13.21 50.34 -28.04
C SER A 72 -14.67 49.99 -28.43
N SER A 73 -15.60 50.22 -27.50
CA SER A 73 -16.97 50.70 -27.74
C SER A 73 -18.14 49.74 -28.09
N LYS A 74 -19.21 49.92 -27.28
CA LYS A 74 -20.64 50.09 -27.64
C LYS A 74 -21.44 48.88 -28.15
N LYS A 75 -22.41 48.41 -27.33
CA LYS A 75 -23.84 48.86 -27.25
C LYS A 75 -24.77 47.70 -26.82
N LYS A 76 -25.67 48.02 -25.88
CA LYS A 76 -26.91 47.29 -25.51
C LYS A 76 -27.97 47.39 -26.62
N PRO A 77 -29.02 46.53 -26.67
CA PRO A 77 -30.26 46.81 -25.92
C PRO A 77 -30.94 45.60 -25.24
N LYS A 78 -31.87 45.95 -24.35
CA LYS A 78 -32.74 45.13 -23.48
C LYS A 78 -33.96 44.55 -24.20
N LYS A 79 -34.44 43.39 -23.72
CA LYS A 79 -35.83 42.98 -23.32
C LYS A 79 -35.82 41.44 -23.27
N GLU A 80 -36.35 40.71 -22.29
CA GLU A 80 -37.72 40.71 -21.78
C GLU A 80 -37.82 39.84 -20.50
N ARG A 81 -38.85 40.08 -19.68
CA ARG A 81 -39.17 39.37 -18.42
C ARG A 81 -39.66 37.94 -18.65
N LYS A 82 -39.26 36.96 -17.82
CA LYS A 82 -40.14 35.85 -17.35
C LYS A 82 -39.56 35.08 -16.13
N LYS A 83 -40.34 35.15 -15.03
CA LYS A 83 -40.58 34.24 -13.88
C LYS A 83 -39.44 33.38 -13.27
N PRO A 84 -39.31 33.33 -11.93
CA PRO A 84 -38.37 32.45 -11.23
C PRO A 84 -39.03 31.12 -10.82
N SER A 85 -38.57 29.98 -11.35
CA SER A 85 -38.71 28.65 -10.71
C SER A 85 -38.22 27.54 -11.66
N LYS A 86 -36.94 27.12 -11.57
CA LYS A 86 -36.44 25.80 -12.04
C LYS A 86 -34.95 25.56 -11.71
N ALA A 87 -34.16 26.63 -11.59
CA ALA A 87 -32.69 26.56 -11.43
C ALA A 87 -32.17 25.95 -10.11
N LYS A 88 -32.99 25.83 -9.05
CA LYS A 88 -32.59 25.18 -7.79
C LYS A 88 -32.68 23.65 -7.85
N SER A 89 -33.43 23.07 -8.78
CA SER A 89 -33.56 21.61 -8.91
C SER A 89 -32.47 20.98 -9.79
N GLU A 90 -32.00 21.68 -10.82
CA GLU A 90 -30.97 21.16 -11.74
C GLU A 90 -29.56 21.15 -11.13
N THR A 91 -29.24 22.13 -10.28
CA THR A 91 -27.95 22.19 -9.57
C THR A 91 -27.81 21.09 -8.51
N PHE A 92 -28.92 20.72 -7.85
CA PHE A 92 -28.96 19.60 -6.90
C PHE A 92 -28.88 18.23 -7.62
N ARG A 93 -29.52 18.12 -8.79
CA ARG A 93 -29.52 16.90 -9.61
C ARG A 93 -28.14 16.57 -10.18
N GLY A 94 -27.37 17.60 -10.57
CA GLY A 94 -26.00 17.44 -11.04
C GLY A 94 -25.08 16.78 -10.01
N GLY A 95 -25.14 17.21 -8.74
CA GLY A 95 -24.30 16.67 -7.67
C GLY A 95 -24.64 15.24 -7.26
N ALA A 96 -25.93 14.87 -7.26
CA ALA A 96 -26.36 13.51 -6.93
C ALA A 96 -25.95 12.49 -8.00
N MET A 97 -26.09 12.85 -9.29
CA MET A 97 -25.65 12.01 -10.40
C MET A 97 -24.13 11.84 -10.42
N GLU A 98 -23.37 12.93 -10.18
CA GLU A 98 -21.91 12.85 -10.08
C GLU A 98 -21.48 11.95 -8.91
N ALA A 99 -22.13 12.06 -7.75
CA ALA A 99 -21.89 11.16 -6.62
C ALA A 99 -22.23 9.69 -6.95
N ALA A 100 -23.27 9.44 -7.75
CA ALA A 100 -23.62 8.09 -8.22
C ALA A 100 -22.54 7.51 -9.14
N ILE A 101 -22.01 8.31 -10.08
CA ILE A 101 -20.91 7.90 -10.98
C ILE A 101 -19.64 7.60 -10.17
N LEU A 102 -19.26 8.48 -9.24
CA LEU A 102 -18.10 8.25 -8.38
C LEU A 102 -18.26 6.99 -7.52
N LEU A 103 -19.48 6.72 -7.02
CA LEU A 103 -19.74 5.52 -6.25
C LEU A 103 -19.72 4.26 -7.12
N PHE A 104 -20.25 4.33 -8.34
CA PHE A 104 -20.20 3.25 -9.32
C PHE A 104 -18.76 2.90 -9.71
N HIS A 105 -17.91 3.91 -9.95
CA HIS A 105 -16.48 3.72 -10.18
C HIS A 105 -15.81 2.94 -9.04
N ARG A 106 -16.13 3.27 -7.77
CA ARG A 106 -15.64 2.51 -6.60
C ARG A 106 -16.17 1.08 -6.53
N VAL A 107 -17.34 0.79 -7.11
CA VAL A 107 -17.84 -0.58 -7.25
C VAL A 107 -17.00 -1.33 -8.29
N VAL A 108 -16.68 -0.71 -9.43
CA VAL A 108 -15.81 -1.29 -10.46
C VAL A 108 -14.42 -1.62 -9.92
N GLU A 109 -13.79 -0.67 -9.22
CA GLU A 109 -12.52 -0.92 -8.52
C GLU A 109 -12.67 -2.09 -7.53
N GLY A 110 -13.79 -2.15 -6.81
CA GLY A 110 -14.11 -3.25 -5.89
C GLY A 110 -14.18 -4.62 -6.58
N CYS A 111 -14.80 -4.71 -7.75
CA CYS A 111 -14.85 -5.93 -8.56
C CYS A 111 -13.47 -6.35 -9.07
N GLN A 112 -12.64 -5.39 -9.51
CA GLN A 112 -11.26 -5.66 -9.92
C GLN A 112 -10.40 -6.19 -8.76
N HIS A 113 -10.54 -5.59 -7.57
CA HIS A 113 -9.90 -6.08 -6.35
C HIS A 113 -10.40 -7.48 -5.99
N PHE A 114 -11.70 -7.76 -6.08
CA PHE A 114 -12.27 -9.09 -5.84
C PHE A 114 -11.62 -10.16 -6.73
N VAL A 115 -11.56 -9.94 -8.04
CA VAL A 115 -10.92 -10.88 -8.99
C VAL A 115 -9.45 -11.09 -8.66
N THR A 116 -8.76 -10.03 -8.24
CA THR A 116 -7.34 -10.10 -7.86
C THR A 116 -7.14 -10.93 -6.59
N THR A 117 -7.88 -10.65 -5.52
CA THR A 117 -7.78 -11.31 -4.21
C THR A 117 -8.21 -12.78 -4.30
N PHE A 118 -9.30 -13.06 -4.99
CA PHE A 118 -9.88 -14.41 -5.12
C PHE A 118 -9.44 -15.14 -6.41
N GLY A 119 -8.38 -14.67 -7.08
CA GLY A 119 -7.82 -15.32 -8.26
C GLY A 119 -7.30 -16.75 -8.00
N LYS A 120 -7.03 -17.12 -6.74
CA LYS A 120 -6.59 -18.46 -6.34
C LYS A 120 -7.73 -19.44 -6.03
N THR A 121 -9.00 -19.10 -6.21
CA THR A 121 -10.15 -20.01 -5.94
C THR A 121 -10.21 -21.27 -6.82
N HIS A 122 -9.35 -21.38 -7.84
CA HIS A 122 -9.16 -22.66 -8.55
C HIS A 122 -8.47 -23.71 -7.65
N LYS A 123 -7.72 -23.27 -6.63
CA LYS A 123 -7.20 -24.11 -5.57
C LYS A 123 -8.33 -24.39 -4.57
N PHE A 124 -8.74 -25.65 -4.50
CA PHE A 124 -9.88 -26.09 -3.70
C PHE A 124 -9.84 -25.62 -2.24
N VAL A 125 -8.71 -25.79 -1.54
CA VAL A 125 -8.60 -25.38 -0.12
C VAL A 125 -8.72 -23.86 0.04
N PHE A 126 -8.10 -23.09 -0.86
CA PHE A 126 -8.19 -21.63 -0.82
C PHE A 126 -9.63 -21.19 -1.02
N HIS A 127 -10.36 -21.79 -1.97
CA HIS A 127 -11.77 -21.48 -2.19
C HIS A 127 -12.62 -21.81 -0.95
N LEU A 128 -12.45 -23.03 -0.42
CA LEU A 128 -13.18 -23.48 0.76
C LEU A 128 -12.97 -22.54 1.96
N ALA A 129 -11.73 -22.12 2.22
CA ALA A 129 -11.38 -21.25 3.34
C ALA A 129 -11.76 -19.76 3.13
N SER A 130 -12.01 -19.32 1.88
CA SER A 130 -12.29 -17.91 1.56
C SER A 130 -13.76 -17.62 1.27
N MET A 131 -14.63 -18.64 1.23
CA MET A 131 -16.04 -18.52 0.82
C MET A 131 -16.83 -17.47 1.61
N ARG A 132 -16.71 -17.45 2.95
CA ARG A 132 -17.37 -16.43 3.79
C ARG A 132 -16.88 -15.03 3.44
N ARG A 133 -15.57 -14.85 3.27
CA ARG A 133 -14.99 -13.54 2.93
C ARG A 133 -15.48 -13.07 1.55
N MET A 134 -15.54 -13.98 0.57
CA MET A 134 -16.09 -13.70 -0.76
C MET A 134 -17.52 -13.19 -0.66
N TYR A 135 -18.39 -13.91 0.04
CA TYR A 135 -19.78 -13.52 0.25
C TYR A 135 -19.90 -12.11 0.85
N LEU A 136 -19.16 -11.82 1.93
CA LEU A 136 -19.20 -10.50 2.59
C LEU A 136 -18.68 -9.35 1.71
N ASP A 137 -17.70 -9.60 0.85
CA ASP A 137 -17.25 -8.59 -0.12
C ASP A 137 -18.27 -8.32 -1.20
N LEU A 138 -18.92 -9.37 -1.71
CA LEU A 138 -19.97 -9.26 -2.72
C LEU A 138 -21.22 -8.59 -2.16
N GLU A 139 -21.59 -8.89 -0.92
CA GLU A 139 -22.68 -8.22 -0.22
C GLU A 139 -22.40 -6.72 -0.04
N ALA A 140 -21.19 -6.35 0.36
CA ALA A 140 -20.80 -4.95 0.50
C ALA A 140 -20.79 -4.21 -0.85
N LEU A 141 -20.42 -4.87 -1.95
CA LEU A 141 -20.50 -4.33 -3.30
C LEU A 141 -21.95 -4.16 -3.76
N GLY A 142 -22.81 -5.16 -3.53
CA GLY A 142 -24.23 -5.07 -3.83
C GLY A 142 -24.92 -3.93 -3.07
N ALA A 143 -24.60 -3.74 -1.79
CA ALA A 143 -25.13 -2.62 -1.01
C ALA A 143 -24.69 -1.24 -1.55
N LYS A 144 -23.52 -1.15 -2.19
CA LYS A 144 -23.10 0.08 -2.91
C LYS A 144 -23.87 0.25 -4.21
N LEU A 145 -24.16 -0.82 -4.95
CA LEU A 145 -25.02 -0.76 -6.14
C LEU A 145 -26.41 -0.22 -5.79
N ASP A 146 -27.02 -0.65 -4.68
CA ASP A 146 -28.32 -0.11 -4.22
C ASP A 146 -28.25 1.42 -3.97
N LYS A 147 -27.14 1.89 -3.38
CA LYS A 147 -26.90 3.33 -3.16
C LYS A 147 -26.72 4.07 -4.48
N VAL A 148 -26.07 3.48 -5.47
CA VAL A 148 -25.95 4.06 -6.83
C VAL A 148 -27.32 4.21 -7.46
N VAL A 149 -28.17 3.16 -7.42
CA VAL A 149 -29.56 3.22 -7.92
C VAL A 149 -30.33 4.36 -7.24
N THR A 150 -30.16 4.49 -5.92
CA THR A 150 -30.84 5.52 -5.13
C THR A 150 -30.38 6.93 -5.49
N LEU A 151 -29.06 7.15 -5.61
CA LEU A 151 -28.47 8.46 -5.94
C LEU A 151 -28.76 8.90 -7.38
N ALA A 152 -28.86 7.94 -8.31
CA ALA A 152 -29.13 8.22 -9.72
C ALA A 152 -30.63 8.27 -10.07
N GLU A 153 -31.53 8.15 -9.08
CA GLU A 153 -32.99 8.12 -9.27
C GLU A 153 -33.44 7.03 -10.28
N LEU A 154 -32.79 5.86 -10.28
CA LEU A 154 -33.02 4.79 -11.26
C LEU A 154 -34.07 3.75 -10.83
N GLN A 155 -34.71 3.91 -9.67
CA GLN A 155 -35.61 2.90 -9.07
C GLN A 155 -36.73 2.47 -10.03
N GLU A 156 -37.35 3.41 -10.76
CA GLU A 156 -38.43 3.09 -11.71
C GLU A 156 -37.92 2.34 -12.94
N LYS A 157 -36.74 2.71 -13.47
CA LYS A 157 -36.13 2.02 -14.61
C LYS A 157 -35.74 0.58 -14.24
N VAL A 158 -35.18 0.42 -13.05
CA VAL A 158 -34.87 -0.86 -12.41
C VAL A 158 -36.13 -1.74 -12.31
N GLU A 159 -37.22 -1.16 -11.81
CA GLU A 159 -38.50 -1.84 -11.65
C GLU A 159 -39.17 -2.19 -13.00
N LEU A 160 -39.02 -1.34 -14.02
CA LEU A 160 -39.49 -1.60 -15.38
C LEU A 160 -38.74 -2.76 -16.04
N GLU A 161 -37.40 -2.81 -15.92
CA GLU A 161 -36.62 -3.95 -16.41
C GLU A 161 -36.98 -5.26 -15.71
N ARG A 162 -37.36 -5.19 -14.41
CA ARG A 162 -37.87 -6.33 -13.65
C ARG A 162 -39.17 -6.90 -14.25
N GLN A 163 -40.10 -6.04 -14.65
CA GLN A 163 -41.42 -6.45 -15.16
C GLN A 163 -41.38 -6.96 -16.60
N GLN A 164 -40.41 -6.50 -17.41
CA GLN A 164 -40.27 -6.88 -18.82
C GLN A 164 -39.60 -8.25 -19.04
N GLY A 165 -39.37 -9.05 -17.99
CA GLY A 165 -38.90 -10.43 -18.09
C GLY A 165 -37.51 -10.59 -18.70
N LYS A 166 -36.71 -9.51 -18.77
CA LYS A 166 -35.38 -9.55 -19.40
C LYS A 166 -34.28 -10.11 -18.50
N GLU A 167 -34.51 -10.33 -17.20
CA GLU A 167 -33.66 -11.18 -16.33
C GLU A 167 -34.36 -11.41 -14.97
N GLN A 168 -33.93 -12.44 -14.22
CA GLN A 168 -34.43 -12.75 -12.87
C GLN A 168 -34.15 -11.57 -11.92
N GLY A 169 -35.14 -10.69 -11.78
CA GLY A 169 -35.38 -9.61 -10.81
C GLY A 169 -34.26 -9.01 -9.95
N TRP A 170 -34.31 -7.69 -9.74
CA TRP A 170 -33.44 -6.85 -8.88
C TRP A 170 -33.45 -7.24 -7.38
N THR A 171 -33.19 -8.50 -7.10
CA THR A 171 -33.13 -9.18 -5.80
C THR A 171 -31.76 -9.83 -5.65
N TRP A 172 -30.69 -9.08 -5.96
CA TRP A 172 -29.32 -9.59 -5.97
C TRP A 172 -28.93 -10.27 -4.65
N ARG A 173 -29.49 -9.86 -3.50
CA ARG A 173 -29.27 -10.51 -2.20
C ARG A 173 -29.75 -11.96 -2.18
N LYS A 174 -30.98 -12.19 -2.61
CA LYS A 174 -31.56 -13.53 -2.69
C LYS A 174 -30.76 -14.41 -3.65
N GLN A 175 -30.40 -13.86 -4.82
CA GLN A 175 -29.55 -14.57 -5.78
C GLN A 175 -28.18 -14.89 -5.20
N LEU A 176 -27.57 -13.95 -4.45
CA LEU A 176 -26.28 -14.15 -3.81
C LEU A 176 -26.33 -15.26 -2.75
N ASP A 177 -27.42 -15.34 -1.98
CA ASP A 177 -27.64 -16.43 -1.02
C ASP A 177 -27.83 -17.79 -1.71
N GLU A 178 -28.63 -17.83 -2.78
CA GLU A 178 -28.84 -19.04 -3.59
C GLU A 178 -27.53 -19.51 -4.26
N ASP A 179 -26.73 -18.57 -4.79
CA ASP A 179 -25.43 -18.85 -5.38
C ASP A 179 -24.41 -19.33 -4.33
N ARG A 180 -24.44 -18.76 -3.13
CA ARG A 180 -23.61 -19.21 -1.99
C ARG A 180 -23.92 -20.65 -1.64
N GLU A 181 -25.21 -20.99 -1.48
CA GLU A 181 -25.62 -22.38 -1.18
C GLU A 181 -25.18 -23.35 -2.28
N LYS A 182 -25.27 -22.93 -3.55
CA LYS A 182 -24.81 -23.72 -4.69
C LYS A 182 -23.29 -23.97 -4.68
N GLU A 183 -22.48 -22.91 -4.48
CA GLU A 183 -21.03 -23.04 -4.35
C GLU A 183 -20.66 -23.92 -3.15
N GLU A 184 -21.33 -23.74 -2.01
CA GLU A 184 -21.10 -24.51 -0.79
C GLU A 184 -21.44 -26.00 -1.00
N ALA A 185 -22.55 -26.31 -1.66
CA ALA A 185 -22.95 -27.67 -1.97
C ALA A 185 -21.92 -28.37 -2.87
N GLU A 186 -21.40 -27.66 -3.88
CA GLU A 186 -20.36 -28.19 -4.76
C GLU A 186 -19.05 -28.45 -4.00
N LEU A 187 -18.61 -27.50 -3.17
CA LEU A 187 -17.41 -27.65 -2.34
C LEU A 187 -17.56 -28.78 -1.33
N SER A 188 -18.74 -28.92 -0.73
CA SER A 188 -19.05 -29.98 0.23
C SER A 188 -19.08 -31.35 -0.44
N ALA A 189 -19.67 -31.48 -1.63
CA ALA A 189 -19.65 -32.71 -2.41
C ALA A 189 -18.21 -33.10 -2.81
N ARG A 190 -17.37 -32.12 -3.17
CA ARG A 190 -15.94 -32.34 -3.44
C ARG A 190 -15.18 -32.77 -2.18
N ALA A 191 -15.43 -32.15 -1.03
CA ALA A 191 -14.85 -32.55 0.27
C ALA A 191 -15.29 -33.95 0.71
N ALA A 192 -16.51 -34.37 0.32
CA ALA A 192 -17.09 -35.65 0.70
C ALA A 192 -16.41 -36.84 0.00
N LYS A 193 -15.99 -36.67 -1.26
CA LYS A 193 -15.28 -37.71 -2.04
C LYS A 193 -13.96 -38.03 -1.31
N ASN A 194 -13.83 -39.26 -0.78
CA ASN A 194 -12.68 -39.73 0.01
C ASN A 194 -11.32 -39.71 -0.72
N ALA A 195 -11.30 -39.26 -1.97
CA ALA A 195 -10.12 -38.85 -2.68
C ALA A 195 -9.99 -37.33 -2.56
N LEU A 196 -9.09 -36.88 -1.70
CA LEU A 196 -8.42 -35.58 -1.89
C LEU A 196 -7.03 -35.93 -2.47
N PRO A 197 -6.89 -36.36 -3.75
CA PRO A 197 -5.59 -36.73 -4.32
C PRO A 197 -4.63 -35.54 -4.26
N PHE A 198 -5.18 -34.33 -4.28
CA PHE A 198 -4.38 -33.11 -4.17
C PHE A 198 -3.57 -33.07 -2.88
N ALA A 199 -4.00 -33.67 -1.78
CA ALA A 199 -3.23 -33.64 -0.54
C ALA A 199 -1.93 -34.48 -0.63
N ARG A 200 -1.87 -35.43 -1.59
CA ARG A 200 -0.65 -36.16 -1.98
C ARG A 200 0.15 -35.43 -3.07
N ASN A 201 -0.54 -34.64 -3.91
CA ASN A 201 0.06 -33.89 -5.01
C ASN A 201 0.36 -32.41 -4.65
N MET A 202 0.27 -32.04 -3.38
CA MET A 202 0.56 -30.69 -2.90
C MET A 202 2.06 -30.41 -3.04
N LEU A 203 2.41 -29.19 -3.43
CA LEU A 203 3.79 -28.74 -3.35
C LEU A 203 4.24 -28.70 -1.88
N PRO A 204 5.56 -28.83 -1.58
CA PRO A 204 6.04 -28.93 -0.19
C PRO A 204 5.58 -27.81 0.76
N HIS A 205 5.26 -26.61 0.26
CA HIS A 205 4.81 -25.47 1.06
C HIS A 205 3.28 -25.38 1.23
N GLU A 206 2.50 -26.05 0.37
CA GLU A 206 1.03 -25.92 0.34
C GLU A 206 0.30 -26.54 1.55
N PRO A 207 0.76 -27.66 2.16
CA PRO A 207 0.07 -28.24 3.30
C PRO A 207 -0.02 -27.28 4.48
N MET A 208 1.07 -26.56 4.78
CA MET A 208 1.08 -25.59 5.88
C MET A 208 0.15 -24.41 5.61
N GLU A 209 0.14 -23.88 4.38
CA GLU A 209 -0.80 -22.82 3.96
C GLU A 209 -2.25 -23.30 4.10
N ALA A 210 -2.56 -24.49 3.57
CA ALA A 210 -3.88 -25.10 3.63
C ALA A 210 -4.38 -25.29 5.07
N LEU A 211 -3.56 -25.89 5.93
CA LEU A 211 -3.91 -26.12 7.35
C LEU A 211 -4.13 -24.80 8.09
N THR A 212 -3.28 -23.80 7.85
CA THR A 212 -3.37 -22.50 8.52
C THR A 212 -4.62 -21.72 8.10
N LEU A 213 -4.95 -21.70 6.80
CA LEU A 213 -6.16 -21.05 6.29
C LEU A 213 -7.45 -21.69 6.86
N LEU A 214 -7.54 -23.01 6.79
CA LEU A 214 -8.71 -23.74 7.28
C LEU A 214 -8.87 -23.58 8.79
N LYS A 215 -7.78 -23.75 9.55
CA LYS A 215 -7.83 -23.64 11.00
C LYS A 215 -8.14 -22.22 11.46
N PHE A 216 -7.62 -21.19 10.79
CA PHE A 216 -8.00 -19.81 11.08
C PHE A 216 -9.52 -19.59 10.89
N GLU A 217 -10.08 -20.04 9.77
CA GLU A 217 -11.52 -19.85 9.51
C GLU A 217 -12.38 -20.66 10.50
N ILE A 218 -11.97 -21.88 10.86
CA ILE A 218 -12.65 -22.72 11.87
C ILE A 218 -12.55 -22.11 13.28
N ASP A 219 -11.41 -21.57 13.67
CA ASP A 219 -11.18 -21.08 15.03
C ASP A 219 -11.86 -19.72 15.25
N HIS A 220 -11.82 -18.83 14.26
CA HIS A 220 -12.35 -17.48 14.39
C HIS A 220 -13.77 -17.33 13.83
N PHE A 221 -14.10 -17.94 12.69
CA PHE A 221 -15.34 -17.62 11.97
C PHE A 221 -16.37 -18.76 11.97
N LYS A 222 -16.28 -19.69 12.93
CA LYS A 222 -17.21 -20.83 13.04
C LYS A 222 -18.69 -20.41 13.07
N ALA A 223 -19.03 -19.36 13.82
CA ALA A 223 -20.41 -18.93 14.02
C ALA A 223 -21.00 -18.21 12.80
N GLU A 224 -20.15 -17.67 11.91
CA GLU A 224 -20.56 -16.96 10.69
C GLU A 224 -20.64 -17.90 9.46
N ASN A 225 -20.20 -19.14 9.62
CA ASN A 225 -20.26 -20.16 8.59
C ASN A 225 -21.40 -21.15 8.88
N SER A 226 -21.97 -21.73 7.82
CA SER A 226 -22.97 -22.78 7.98
C SER A 226 -22.35 -24.02 8.65
N THR A 227 -23.17 -24.82 9.31
CA THR A 227 -22.73 -26.07 9.95
C THR A 227 -22.16 -27.06 8.93
N ARG A 228 -22.76 -27.11 7.72
CA ARG A 228 -22.29 -27.91 6.59
C ARG A 228 -20.90 -27.46 6.12
N HIS A 229 -20.69 -26.16 5.90
CA HIS A 229 -19.40 -25.62 5.46
C HIS A 229 -18.30 -25.85 6.48
N VAL A 230 -18.58 -25.64 7.78
CA VAL A 230 -17.63 -25.93 8.86
C VAL A 230 -17.26 -27.42 8.90
N ALA A 231 -18.22 -28.32 8.70
CA ALA A 231 -17.96 -29.75 8.63
C ALA A 231 -17.06 -30.11 7.44
N SER A 232 -17.32 -29.51 6.27
CA SER A 232 -16.48 -29.66 5.08
C SER A 232 -15.04 -29.17 5.32
N MET A 233 -14.86 -27.99 5.91
CA MET A 233 -13.54 -27.46 6.29
C MET A 233 -12.80 -28.38 7.26
N LYS A 234 -13.47 -28.89 8.31
CA LYS A 234 -12.87 -29.82 9.27
C LYS A 234 -12.46 -31.14 8.61
N LYS A 235 -13.31 -31.70 7.74
CA LYS A 235 -13.00 -32.94 7.02
C LYS A 235 -11.73 -32.79 6.17
N VAL A 236 -11.64 -31.68 5.43
CA VAL A 236 -10.47 -31.38 4.60
C VAL A 236 -9.23 -31.13 5.46
N PHE A 237 -9.35 -30.37 6.56
CA PHE A 237 -8.26 -30.12 7.50
C PHE A 237 -7.64 -31.43 8.02
N PHE A 238 -8.46 -32.33 8.57
CA PHE A 238 -7.95 -33.61 9.08
C PHE A 238 -7.40 -34.53 7.98
N SER A 239 -7.90 -34.41 6.76
CA SER A 239 -7.32 -35.13 5.63
C SER A 239 -5.91 -34.63 5.28
N VAL A 240 -5.70 -33.31 5.26
CA VAL A 240 -4.38 -32.72 5.00
C VAL A 240 -3.40 -33.07 6.13
N VAL A 241 -3.84 -33.07 7.40
CA VAL A 241 -3.02 -33.52 8.55
C VAL A 241 -2.55 -34.96 8.33
N ARG A 242 -3.47 -35.87 7.98
CA ARG A 242 -3.15 -37.30 7.78
C ARG A 242 -2.20 -37.54 6.60
N SER A 243 -2.32 -36.77 5.51
CA SER A 243 -1.52 -37.01 4.30
C SER A 243 -0.16 -36.33 4.30
N SER A 244 0.01 -35.23 5.04
CA SER A 244 1.24 -34.43 5.02
C SER A 244 2.10 -34.59 6.26
N ASN A 245 1.62 -35.30 7.29
CA ASN A 245 2.17 -35.29 8.65
C ASN A 245 2.32 -33.87 9.26
N GLY A 246 1.70 -32.86 8.63
CA GLY A 246 1.71 -31.48 9.08
C GLY A 246 0.78 -31.25 10.26
N ARG A 247 1.16 -30.33 11.14
CA ARG A 247 0.35 -29.94 12.31
C ARG A 247 0.34 -28.42 12.44
N VAL A 248 -0.84 -27.86 12.66
CA VAL A 248 -1.02 -26.45 13.06
C VAL A 248 -1.70 -26.46 14.42
N ALA A 249 -0.90 -26.28 15.48
CA ALA A 249 -1.39 -26.36 16.86
C ALA A 249 -2.25 -25.13 17.22
N LYS A 250 -1.72 -23.94 16.96
CA LYS A 250 -2.36 -22.65 17.26
C LYS A 250 -2.10 -21.67 16.13
N ILE A 251 -3.12 -20.91 15.74
CA ILE A 251 -2.96 -19.80 14.80
C ILE A 251 -2.35 -18.61 15.54
N PRO A 252 -1.23 -18.05 15.07
CA PRO A 252 -0.63 -16.87 15.68
C PRO A 252 -1.60 -15.69 15.72
N GLU A 253 -1.47 -14.83 16.73
CA GLU A 253 -2.38 -13.70 16.89
C GLU A 253 -2.30 -12.70 15.72
N TRP A 254 -1.08 -12.48 15.22
CA TRP A 254 -0.77 -11.64 14.08
C TRP A 254 -1.13 -12.25 12.72
N TYR A 255 -1.62 -13.49 12.67
CA TYR A 255 -1.91 -14.11 11.38
C TYR A 255 -3.09 -13.41 10.70
N ILE A 256 -2.84 -12.93 9.47
CA ILE A 256 -3.84 -12.39 8.57
C ILE A 256 -3.84 -13.28 7.32
N PRO A 257 -4.96 -13.92 6.95
CA PRO A 257 -5.04 -14.68 5.70
C PRO A 257 -4.83 -13.77 4.48
N PRO A 258 -4.20 -14.26 3.40
CA PRO A 258 -4.05 -13.48 2.17
C PRO A 258 -5.37 -12.98 1.58
N TYR A 259 -6.45 -13.75 1.71
CA TYR A 259 -7.78 -13.36 1.23
C TYR A 259 -8.42 -12.23 2.05
N ALA A 260 -7.89 -11.92 3.24
CA ALA A 260 -8.45 -10.88 4.11
C ALA A 260 -8.00 -9.48 3.70
N VAL A 261 -7.01 -9.37 2.80
CA VAL A 261 -6.39 -8.10 2.39
C VAL A 261 -6.61 -7.89 0.91
N ASN A 262 -7.19 -6.75 0.55
CA ASN A 262 -7.33 -6.33 -0.84
C ASN A 262 -6.20 -5.34 -1.17
N TYR A 263 -5.38 -5.63 -2.17
CA TYR A 263 -4.28 -4.74 -2.53
C TYR A 263 -4.05 -4.68 -4.05
N SER A 264 -3.59 -3.53 -4.53
CA SER A 264 -3.28 -3.28 -5.94
C SER A 264 -2.06 -4.10 -6.37
N ARG A 265 -1.98 -4.47 -7.65
CA ARG A 265 -0.75 -5.05 -8.23
C ARG A 265 0.29 -4.01 -8.62
N GLU A 266 -0.09 -2.72 -8.58
CA GLU A 266 0.83 -1.62 -8.82
C GLU A 266 1.87 -1.55 -7.68
N LYS A 267 3.14 -1.69 -8.06
CA LYS A 267 4.25 -1.58 -7.13
C LYS A 267 4.41 -0.12 -6.72
N VAL A 268 4.34 0.14 -5.42
CA VAL A 268 4.62 1.47 -4.85
C VAL A 268 6.08 1.60 -4.44
N MET A 269 6.67 0.50 -3.99
CA MET A 269 8.11 0.42 -3.73
C MET A 269 8.63 -0.94 -4.21
N GLU A 270 9.81 -0.95 -4.81
CA GLU A 270 10.51 -2.16 -5.21
C GLU A 270 11.79 -2.27 -4.40
N GLY A 271 11.83 -3.28 -3.55
CA GLY A 271 13.02 -3.66 -2.83
C GLY A 271 13.71 -4.85 -3.51
N SER A 272 14.90 -5.12 -3.05
CA SER A 272 15.71 -6.29 -3.35
C SER A 272 15.04 -7.63 -3.01
N VAL A 273 14.41 -7.71 -1.83
CA VAL A 273 13.81 -8.93 -1.25
C VAL A 273 12.29 -9.02 -1.42
N GLY A 274 11.68 -8.01 -2.03
CA GLY A 274 10.22 -7.95 -2.11
C GLY A 274 9.68 -6.68 -2.78
N THR A 275 8.35 -6.64 -2.89
CA THR A 275 7.64 -5.49 -3.46
C THR A 275 6.57 -5.01 -2.50
N ALA A 276 6.38 -3.69 -2.40
CA ALA A 276 5.35 -3.08 -1.57
C ALA A 276 4.20 -2.57 -2.44
N HIS A 277 2.97 -2.83 -1.98
CA HIS A 277 1.73 -2.54 -2.68
C HIS A 277 0.78 -1.80 -1.75
N ARG A 278 -0.07 -0.93 -2.29
CA ARG A 278 -1.14 -0.30 -1.50
C ARG A 278 -2.33 -1.22 -1.40
N GLY A 279 -2.95 -1.24 -0.23
CA GLY A 279 -4.14 -2.03 0.00
C GLY A 279 -5.05 -1.48 1.08
N VAL A 280 -6.12 -2.24 1.30
CA VAL A 280 -7.11 -2.04 2.32
C VAL A 280 -7.30 -3.38 3.04
N TRP A 281 -7.22 -3.32 4.36
CA TRP A 281 -7.50 -4.44 5.24
C TRP A 281 -8.69 -4.10 6.12
N VAL A 282 -9.66 -5.01 6.18
CA VAL A 282 -10.82 -4.90 7.07
C VAL A 282 -10.58 -5.84 8.23
N ASP A 283 -10.31 -5.27 9.40
CA ASP A 283 -10.11 -6.05 10.63
C ASP A 283 -11.46 -6.55 11.15
N ARG A 284 -11.76 -7.79 10.78
CA ARG A 284 -12.95 -8.51 11.21
C ARG A 284 -12.68 -9.37 12.45
N LYS A 285 -11.41 -9.54 12.85
CA LYS A 285 -11.02 -10.38 13.99
C LYS A 285 -11.25 -9.64 15.32
N SER A 286 -11.01 -8.34 15.35
CA SER A 286 -11.19 -7.54 16.58
C SER A 286 -12.63 -7.47 17.08
N VAL A 287 -13.62 -7.47 16.18
CA VAL A 287 -15.05 -7.43 16.54
C VAL A 287 -15.48 -8.64 17.37
N GLN A 288 -14.85 -9.81 17.17
CA GLN A 288 -15.21 -11.03 17.89
C GLN A 288 -14.60 -11.13 19.30
N LYS A 289 -13.48 -10.45 19.57
CA LYS A 289 -12.80 -10.54 20.86
C LYS A 289 -13.54 -9.81 21.98
N LYS A 290 -14.41 -8.86 21.63
CA LYS A 290 -15.25 -8.15 22.60
C LYS A 290 -16.51 -8.97 22.84
N THR A 291 -16.60 -9.59 24.02
CA THR A 291 -17.84 -10.18 24.52
C THR A 291 -18.90 -9.07 24.54
N PRO A 292 -20.18 -9.34 24.19
CA PRO A 292 -21.21 -8.32 24.29
C PRO A 292 -21.40 -7.96 25.76
N GLU A 293 -20.77 -6.87 26.21
CA GLU A 293 -21.29 -6.15 27.35
C GLU A 293 -22.72 -5.74 26.98
N LYS A 294 -23.66 -6.26 27.76
CA LYS A 294 -25.06 -5.86 27.70
C LYS A 294 -25.12 -4.34 27.84
N ASP A 295 -25.91 -3.71 26.99
CA ASP A 295 -26.39 -2.31 27.08
C ASP A 295 -25.83 -1.26 26.13
N SER A 296 -25.31 -1.64 24.95
CA SER A 296 -25.44 -0.72 23.80
C SER A 296 -25.85 -1.47 22.54
N GLY A 297 -27.02 -1.15 21.99
CA GLY A 297 -27.55 -1.71 20.74
C GLY A 297 -26.75 -1.35 19.48
N HIS A 298 -25.46 -1.02 19.60
CA HIS A 298 -24.57 -0.72 18.50
C HIS A 298 -23.72 -1.94 18.17
N VAL A 299 -24.06 -2.61 17.06
CA VAL A 299 -23.18 -3.60 16.43
C VAL A 299 -21.89 -2.89 16.00
N GLU A 300 -20.78 -3.15 16.69
CA GLU A 300 -19.49 -2.52 16.38
C GLU A 300 -19.03 -2.97 14.98
N GLN A 301 -18.91 -2.02 14.05
CA GLN A 301 -18.49 -2.32 12.68
C GLN A 301 -16.99 -2.65 12.62
N PRO A 302 -16.57 -3.56 11.73
CA PRO A 302 -15.16 -3.87 11.56
C PRO A 302 -14.36 -2.66 11.09
N LYS A 303 -13.19 -2.46 11.70
CA LYS A 303 -12.31 -1.32 11.36
C LYS A 303 -11.66 -1.54 10.00
N THR A 304 -11.66 -0.49 9.17
CA THR A 304 -11.01 -0.52 7.86
C THR A 304 -9.71 0.29 7.91
N HIS A 305 -8.60 -0.36 7.56
CA HIS A 305 -7.27 0.23 7.54
C HIS A 305 -6.79 0.37 6.11
N LYS A 306 -6.28 1.56 5.75
CA LYS A 306 -5.34 1.68 4.63
C LYS A 306 -4.03 1.05 5.06
N VAL A 307 -3.46 0.21 4.20
CA VAL A 307 -2.29 -0.59 4.55
C VAL A 307 -1.29 -0.60 3.40
N MET A 308 -0.04 -0.85 3.76
CA MET A 308 0.98 -1.28 2.82
C MET A 308 1.15 -2.80 2.94
N VAL A 309 1.08 -3.50 1.81
CA VAL A 309 1.30 -4.94 1.73
C VAL A 309 2.67 -5.20 1.13
N LYS A 310 3.62 -5.68 1.93
CA LYS A 310 4.91 -6.13 1.43
C LYS A 310 4.86 -7.62 1.11
N ARG A 311 5.37 -7.98 -0.07
CA ARG A 311 5.43 -9.35 -0.58
C ARG A 311 6.87 -9.85 -0.54
N TYR A 312 7.13 -10.91 0.20
CA TYR A 312 8.45 -11.54 0.33
C TYR A 312 8.46 -12.92 -0.31
N VAL A 313 9.56 -13.22 -1.00
CA VAL A 313 9.90 -14.59 -1.38
C VAL A 313 10.80 -15.12 -0.27
N ILE A 314 10.36 -16.18 0.40
CA ILE A 314 11.06 -16.77 1.55
C ILE A 314 11.34 -18.22 1.21
N HIS A 315 12.53 -18.74 1.45
CA HIS A 315 12.79 -20.17 1.27
C HIS A 315 12.10 -21.00 2.37
N ALA A 316 11.93 -22.32 2.15
CA ALA A 316 11.15 -23.16 3.06
C ALA A 316 11.80 -23.32 4.44
N ASP A 317 13.13 -23.39 4.46
CA ASP A 317 14.00 -23.43 5.64
C ASP A 317 14.00 -22.11 6.44
N ALA A 318 13.75 -20.98 5.78
CA ALA A 318 13.71 -19.66 6.40
C ALA A 318 12.34 -19.28 7.03
N ILE A 319 11.31 -20.13 6.91
CA ILE A 319 9.94 -19.82 7.39
C ILE A 319 9.90 -19.61 8.91
N GLU A 320 10.58 -20.47 9.69
CA GLU A 320 10.51 -20.35 11.16
C GLU A 320 11.26 -19.12 11.66
N THR A 321 12.41 -18.80 11.08
CA THR A 321 13.12 -17.54 11.33
C THR A 321 12.24 -16.34 10.98
N PHE A 322 11.60 -16.34 9.80
CA PHE A 322 10.68 -15.27 9.42
C PHE A 322 9.52 -15.12 10.40
N LYS A 323 8.96 -16.24 10.87
CA LYS A 323 7.88 -16.25 11.85
C LYS A 323 8.32 -15.65 13.19
N GLN A 324 9.54 -15.95 13.66
CA GLN A 324 10.10 -15.37 14.88
C GLN A 324 10.28 -13.85 14.76
N GLU A 325 10.81 -13.38 13.63
CA GLU A 325 10.97 -11.93 13.37
C GLU A 325 9.62 -11.21 13.31
N VAL A 326 8.61 -11.83 12.68
CA VAL A 326 7.24 -11.31 12.63
C VAL A 326 6.60 -11.24 14.01
N GLU A 327 6.77 -12.27 14.85
CA GLU A 327 6.25 -12.30 16.22
C GLU A 327 6.88 -11.17 17.05
N ALA A 328 8.20 -11.02 16.97
CA ALA A 328 8.93 -9.95 17.66
C ALA A 328 8.45 -8.57 17.21
N TRP A 329 8.35 -8.33 15.90
CA TRP A 329 7.88 -7.04 15.36
C TRP A 329 6.43 -6.76 15.75
N PHE A 330 5.54 -7.75 15.69
CA PHE A 330 4.13 -7.57 16.05
C PHE A 330 3.94 -7.09 17.50
N ALA A 331 4.83 -7.48 18.40
CA ALA A 331 4.81 -7.06 19.80
C ALA A 331 5.37 -5.64 20.04
N MET A 332 5.97 -5.00 19.05
CA MET A 332 6.58 -3.67 19.19
C MET A 332 5.57 -2.55 18.97
N GLU A 333 5.63 -1.51 19.80
CA GLU A 333 4.86 -0.29 19.63
C GLU A 333 5.74 0.93 19.94
N HIS A 334 6.07 1.70 18.91
CA HIS A 334 6.87 2.92 19.04
C HIS A 334 6.51 3.91 17.93
N ALA A 335 6.60 5.21 18.22
CA ALA A 335 6.21 6.27 17.29
C ALA A 335 7.01 6.25 15.97
N ASN A 336 8.25 5.78 16.03
CA ASN A 336 9.19 5.73 14.91
C ASN A 336 9.51 4.31 14.40
N ILE A 337 8.66 3.34 14.75
CA ILE A 337 8.68 1.98 14.19
C ILE A 337 7.37 1.77 13.45
N ILE A 338 7.43 1.29 12.19
CA ILE A 338 6.21 1.11 11.41
C ILE A 338 5.39 -0.02 12.03
N LYS A 339 4.09 0.23 12.24
CA LYS A 339 3.22 -0.75 12.88
C LYS A 339 2.98 -1.94 11.95
N LEU A 340 3.24 -3.15 12.46
CA LEU A 340 2.88 -4.40 11.81
C LEU A 340 1.48 -4.81 12.28
N TYR A 341 0.50 -4.81 11.39
CA TYR A 341 -0.84 -5.31 11.70
C TYR A 341 -0.89 -6.84 11.70
N GLY A 342 -0.05 -7.48 10.89
CA GLY A 342 0.03 -8.92 10.83
C GLY A 342 0.68 -9.45 9.55
N ALA A 343 0.67 -10.77 9.39
CA ALA A 343 1.37 -11.43 8.29
C ALA A 343 0.69 -12.72 7.80
N SER A 344 0.97 -13.06 6.54
CA SER A 344 0.67 -14.35 5.92
C SER A 344 1.97 -15.13 5.69
N HIS A 345 2.54 -15.73 6.74
CA HIS A 345 3.85 -16.40 6.65
C HIS A 345 3.85 -17.68 5.79
N CYS A 346 2.75 -18.42 5.76
CA CYS A 346 2.65 -19.65 4.95
C CYS A 346 2.32 -19.39 3.48
N SER A 347 1.87 -18.19 3.13
CA SER A 347 1.49 -17.91 1.74
C SER A 347 2.71 -17.77 0.86
N ARG A 348 2.55 -18.05 -0.44
CA ARG A 348 3.57 -17.76 -1.46
C ARG A 348 3.05 -16.73 -2.48
N PRO A 349 3.66 -15.54 -2.56
CA PRO A 349 4.68 -14.99 -1.63
C PRO A 349 4.12 -14.78 -0.21
N ALA A 350 5.01 -14.69 0.79
CA ALA A 350 4.63 -14.31 2.15
C ALA A 350 4.24 -12.83 2.17
N LEU A 351 3.28 -12.46 3.02
CA LEU A 351 2.76 -11.10 3.08
C LEU A 351 3.00 -10.49 4.46
N LEU A 352 3.42 -9.23 4.52
CA LEU A 352 3.34 -8.37 5.70
C LEU A 352 2.30 -7.29 5.46
N VAL A 353 1.42 -7.06 6.44
CA VAL A 353 0.39 -6.02 6.42
C VAL A 353 0.83 -4.93 7.39
N LEU A 354 1.23 -3.79 6.84
CA LEU A 354 1.84 -2.70 7.58
C LEU A 354 0.94 -1.47 7.59
N GLU A 355 1.19 -0.57 8.54
CA GLU A 355 0.73 0.81 8.50
C GLU A 355 1.06 1.47 7.15
N ASP A 356 0.15 2.33 6.70
CA ASP A 356 0.26 2.99 5.40
C ASP A 356 1.34 4.08 5.41
N ALA A 357 2.47 3.81 4.75
CA ALA A 357 3.50 4.79 4.47
C ALA A 357 3.25 5.52 3.15
N THR A 358 2.16 6.30 3.08
CA THR A 358 1.74 6.95 1.84
C THR A 358 2.81 7.84 1.21
N ASN A 359 3.71 8.41 2.02
CA ASN A 359 4.75 9.31 1.55
C ASN A 359 6.04 8.57 1.08
N GLY A 360 6.08 7.23 1.14
CA GLY A 360 7.20 6.42 0.65
C GLY A 360 8.47 6.59 1.49
N SER A 361 9.64 6.37 0.89
CA SER A 361 10.93 6.54 1.58
C SER A 361 11.22 8.00 1.92
N LEU A 362 11.95 8.22 3.01
CA LEU A 362 12.33 9.55 3.50
C LEU A 362 13.11 10.35 2.46
N VAL A 363 14.06 9.70 1.78
CA VAL A 363 14.86 10.32 0.71
C VAL A 363 13.97 10.78 -0.44
N SER A 364 12.98 9.96 -0.84
CA SER A 364 12.02 10.32 -1.89
C SER A 364 11.11 11.47 -1.46
N TYR A 365 10.64 11.43 -0.21
CA TYR A 365 9.79 12.45 0.38
C TYR A 365 10.50 13.81 0.42
N LEU A 366 11.72 13.87 0.96
CA LEU A 366 12.53 15.08 1.03
C LEU A 366 12.87 15.63 -0.37
N THR A 367 13.21 14.75 -1.31
CA THR A 367 13.46 15.13 -2.71
C THR A 367 12.24 15.78 -3.36
N ARG A 368 11.04 15.23 -3.15
CA ARG A 368 9.79 15.81 -3.67
C ARG A 368 9.45 17.14 -2.99
N GLN A 369 9.61 17.23 -1.67
CA GLN A 369 9.37 18.49 -0.93
C GLN A 369 10.30 19.61 -1.42
N ARG A 370 11.56 19.28 -1.66
CA ARG A 370 12.54 20.18 -2.28
C ARG A 370 12.08 20.69 -3.65
N GLN A 371 11.66 19.81 -4.54
CA GLN A 371 11.15 20.18 -5.88
C GLN A 371 9.92 21.08 -5.80
N PHE A 372 8.99 20.75 -4.90
CA PHE A 372 7.77 21.52 -4.68
C PHE A 372 8.07 22.94 -4.20
N GLN A 373 8.97 23.09 -3.24
CA GLN A 373 9.37 24.41 -2.73
C GLN A 373 10.14 25.24 -3.77
N ALA A 374 11.00 24.61 -4.57
CA ALA A 374 11.69 25.29 -5.67
C ALA A 374 10.69 25.82 -6.72
N GLY A 375 9.65 25.04 -7.04
CA GLY A 375 8.55 25.46 -7.92
C GLY A 375 7.81 26.68 -7.37
N LYS A 376 7.44 26.66 -6.09
CA LYS A 376 6.78 27.79 -5.43
C LYS A 376 7.61 29.07 -5.40
N ARG A 377 8.93 28.97 -5.17
CA ARG A 377 9.82 30.14 -5.23
C ARG A 377 9.83 30.77 -6.61
N ARG A 378 9.75 29.96 -7.68
CA ARG A 378 9.63 30.46 -9.06
C ARG A 378 8.27 31.11 -9.30
N GLU A 379 7.18 30.57 -8.75
CA GLU A 379 5.84 31.15 -8.85
C GLU A 379 5.67 32.45 -8.05
N LYS A 380 6.22 32.52 -6.82
CA LYS A 380 6.22 33.74 -5.99
C LYS A 380 6.94 34.89 -6.70
N ARG A 381 8.05 34.58 -7.40
CA ARG A 381 8.78 35.54 -8.24
C ARG A 381 7.98 36.05 -9.45
N THR A 382 7.00 35.29 -9.94
CA THR A 382 6.22 35.66 -11.14
C THR A 382 4.84 36.23 -10.83
N ARG A 383 4.21 35.88 -9.70
CA ARG A 383 2.81 36.25 -9.39
C ARG A 383 2.60 37.09 -8.12
N GLY A 384 3.64 37.38 -7.33
CA GLY A 384 3.57 38.32 -6.20
C GLY A 384 2.72 37.88 -5.00
N GLU A 385 1.86 36.87 -5.13
CA GLU A 385 1.04 36.35 -4.03
C GLU A 385 1.64 35.09 -3.41
N GLY A 386 1.87 35.14 -2.09
CA GLY A 386 2.40 34.02 -1.31
C GLY A 386 1.29 33.03 -0.95
N VAL A 387 1.38 31.80 -1.45
CA VAL A 387 0.57 30.69 -0.94
C VAL A 387 1.11 30.29 0.44
N ASN A 388 0.33 30.59 1.49
CA ASN A 388 0.62 30.13 2.85
C ASN A 388 0.45 28.60 2.90
N THR A 389 1.55 27.85 2.85
CA THR A 389 1.53 26.44 3.21
C THR A 389 2.05 26.24 4.61
N GLN A 390 1.21 25.65 5.44
CA GLN A 390 1.52 25.20 6.78
C GLN A 390 2.42 23.96 6.72
N TRP A 391 3.69 24.17 6.39
CA TRP A 391 4.73 23.16 6.60
C TRP A 391 5.23 23.31 8.04
N PRO A 392 5.29 22.24 8.85
CA PRO A 392 5.61 22.36 10.27
C PRO A 392 7.08 22.75 10.52
N TYR A 393 7.93 22.65 9.50
CA TYR A 393 9.34 22.98 9.60
C TYR A 393 9.62 24.40 9.10
N ARG A 394 10.43 25.13 9.87
CA ARG A 394 10.97 26.46 9.51
C ARG A 394 11.62 26.52 8.13
N ASN A 395 12.41 25.52 7.77
CA ASN A 395 13.15 25.45 6.50
C ASN A 395 13.54 24.00 6.16
N GLN A 396 14.23 23.79 5.04
CA GLN A 396 14.58 22.44 4.55
C GLN A 396 15.59 21.71 5.43
N ARG A 397 16.59 22.42 5.96
CA ARG A 397 17.57 21.84 6.89
C ARG A 397 16.91 21.40 8.18
N HIS A 398 16.05 22.24 8.75
CA HIS A 398 15.29 21.90 9.94
C HIS A 398 14.39 20.68 9.71
N ALA A 399 13.74 20.58 8.54
CA ALA A 399 12.97 19.39 8.18
C ALA A 399 13.84 18.13 8.06
N LEU A 400 14.97 18.21 7.35
CA LEU A 400 15.91 17.09 7.18
C LEU A 400 16.29 16.50 8.54
N TRP A 401 16.81 17.33 9.44
CA TRP A 401 17.35 16.87 10.71
C TRP A 401 16.26 16.45 11.69
N SER A 402 15.10 17.11 11.68
CA SER A 402 13.95 16.64 12.47
C SER A 402 13.50 15.24 12.06
N LEU A 403 13.45 14.97 10.74
CA LEU A 403 13.01 13.67 10.21
C LEU A 403 14.08 12.58 10.41
N PHE A 404 15.37 12.89 10.31
CA PHE A 404 16.43 11.94 10.65
C PHE A 404 16.54 11.68 12.15
N LEU A 405 16.26 12.66 13.01
CA LEU A 405 16.15 12.44 14.45
C LEU A 405 15.02 11.46 14.78
N GLU A 406 13.86 11.62 14.15
CA GLU A 406 12.78 10.63 14.28
C GLU A 406 13.23 9.21 13.88
N ALA A 407 14.01 9.06 12.79
CA ALA A 407 14.60 7.77 12.43
C ALA A 407 15.59 7.25 13.49
N ALA A 408 16.46 8.14 14.01
CA ALA A 408 17.45 7.80 15.03
C ALA A 408 16.79 7.35 16.35
N GLU A 409 15.67 7.96 16.70
CA GLU A 409 14.83 7.57 17.85
C GLU A 409 14.25 6.17 17.69
N GLY A 410 13.75 5.83 16.50
CA GLY A 410 13.35 4.47 16.17
C GLY A 410 14.51 3.47 16.28
N LEU A 411 15.71 3.86 15.84
CA LEU A 411 16.89 3.00 15.93
C LEU A 411 17.36 2.83 17.38
N ARG A 412 17.27 3.88 18.20
CA ARG A 412 17.59 3.84 19.63
C ARG A 412 16.67 2.88 20.36
N TYR A 413 15.36 2.96 20.10
CA TYR A 413 14.39 2.01 20.63
C TYR A 413 14.78 0.55 20.31
N LEU A 414 15.14 0.26 19.06
CA LEU A 414 15.59 -1.09 18.67
C LEU A 414 16.85 -1.52 19.43
N HIS A 415 17.86 -0.66 19.54
CA HIS A 415 19.15 -1.00 20.16
C HIS A 415 19.09 -1.08 21.68
N GLU A 416 18.38 -0.15 22.32
CA GLU A 416 18.41 0.04 23.77
C GLU A 416 17.28 -0.71 24.48
N GLU A 417 16.07 -0.70 23.95
CA GLU A 417 14.91 -1.33 24.61
C GLU A 417 14.73 -2.77 24.14
N ILE A 418 14.78 -3.00 22.83
CA ILE A 418 14.53 -4.32 22.23
C ILE A 418 15.81 -5.17 22.13
N LYS A 419 17.00 -4.54 22.17
CA LYS A 419 18.30 -5.19 21.97
C LYS A 419 18.43 -5.89 20.61
N LEU A 420 17.82 -5.32 19.56
CA LEU A 420 17.80 -5.84 18.20
C LEU A 420 18.61 -4.98 17.24
N VAL A 421 19.51 -5.62 16.49
CA VAL A 421 20.25 -4.98 15.39
C VAL A 421 19.32 -4.94 14.17
N HIS A 422 19.13 -3.76 13.58
CA HIS A 422 18.28 -3.60 12.40
C HIS A 422 18.79 -4.47 11.24
N SER A 423 20.11 -4.48 10.97
CA SER A 423 20.82 -5.36 10.02
C SER A 423 20.49 -5.21 8.52
N ASN A 424 19.53 -4.35 8.20
CA ASN A 424 19.04 -4.07 6.85
C ASN A 424 18.66 -2.59 6.69
N LEU A 425 19.38 -1.71 7.38
CA LEU A 425 19.10 -0.28 7.33
C LEU A 425 19.59 0.27 5.99
N LYS A 426 18.68 0.93 5.27
CA LYS A 426 18.91 1.60 3.99
C LYS A 426 17.82 2.64 3.78
N SER A 427 18.03 3.53 2.83
CA SER A 427 17.09 4.64 2.55
C SER A 427 15.65 4.17 2.27
N ASP A 428 15.47 3.04 1.60
CA ASP A 428 14.15 2.44 1.33
C ASP A 428 13.39 2.04 2.61
N ASN A 429 14.13 1.76 3.68
CA ASN A 429 13.61 1.23 4.94
C ASN A 429 13.39 2.32 6.00
N ILE A 430 13.58 3.59 5.63
CA ILE A 430 13.17 4.74 6.42
C ILE A 430 11.97 5.36 5.72
N LEU A 431 10.77 5.12 6.26
CA LEU A 431 9.51 5.45 5.61
C LEU A 431 8.86 6.69 6.22
N VAL A 432 8.03 7.36 5.43
CA VAL A 432 7.22 8.49 5.86
C VAL A 432 5.73 8.14 5.74
N THR A 433 5.02 8.24 6.85
CA THR A 433 3.57 7.98 6.94
C THR A 433 2.74 9.13 6.40
N GLY A 434 1.44 8.92 6.23
CA GLY A 434 0.51 9.93 5.70
C GLY A 434 0.43 11.21 6.54
N ASP A 435 0.68 11.11 7.84
CA ASP A 435 0.81 12.21 8.81
C ASP A 435 2.23 12.79 8.91
N SER A 436 3.09 12.49 7.92
CA SER A 436 4.45 13.02 7.81
C SER A 436 5.39 12.63 8.96
N ARG A 437 5.17 11.49 9.61
CA ARG A 437 6.06 10.92 10.63
C ARG A 437 7.02 9.92 10.02
N VAL A 438 8.24 9.83 10.59
CA VAL A 438 9.26 8.89 10.10
C VAL A 438 9.22 7.61 10.90
N LYS A 439 9.26 6.48 10.19
CA LYS A 439 9.19 5.14 10.77
C LYS A 439 10.16 4.17 10.10
N LEU A 440 10.92 3.42 10.90
CA LEU A 440 11.78 2.34 10.41
C LEU A 440 10.97 1.08 10.10
N THR A 441 11.44 0.29 9.13
CA THR A 441 10.82 -0.96 8.67
C THR A 441 11.87 -2.01 8.31
N ASP A 442 11.46 -3.27 8.17
CA ASP A 442 12.31 -4.40 7.72
C ASP A 442 13.56 -4.65 8.58
N PHE A 443 13.50 -4.29 9.85
CA PHE A 443 14.47 -4.68 10.86
C PHE A 443 14.35 -6.18 11.17
N GLY A 444 15.47 -6.82 11.52
CA GLY A 444 15.54 -8.27 11.77
C GLY A 444 15.49 -9.14 10.51
N LEU A 445 14.83 -8.67 9.44
CA LEU A 445 14.69 -9.38 8.17
C LEU A 445 16.00 -9.44 7.35
N GLY A 446 17.04 -8.67 7.72
CA GLY A 446 18.34 -8.67 7.04
C GLY A 446 19.09 -10.01 7.14
N VAL A 447 18.79 -10.83 8.15
CA VAL A 447 19.36 -12.18 8.31
C VAL A 447 18.71 -13.17 7.33
N LEU A 448 17.42 -13.01 7.04
CA LEU A 448 16.74 -13.81 6.01
C LEU A 448 17.33 -13.53 4.63
N ALA A 449 17.65 -12.26 4.35
CA ALA A 449 18.35 -11.86 3.15
C ALA A 449 19.75 -12.49 3.06
N LEU A 450 20.46 -12.68 4.18
CA LEU A 450 21.78 -13.34 4.20
C LEU A 450 21.69 -14.84 3.88
N GLN A 451 20.65 -15.52 4.35
CA GLN A 451 20.42 -16.94 4.06
C GLN A 451 20.09 -17.14 2.56
N ASP A 452 19.33 -16.22 1.97
CA ASP A 452 18.98 -16.22 0.54
C ASP A 452 20.14 -15.71 -0.36
N GLN A 453 20.95 -14.75 0.11
CA GLN A 453 22.14 -14.25 -0.61
C GLN A 453 23.21 -15.33 -0.82
N ALA A 454 23.24 -16.38 0.00
CA ALA A 454 24.08 -17.56 -0.26
C ALA A 454 23.59 -18.39 -1.47
N VAL A 455 22.31 -18.24 -1.86
CA VAL A 455 21.67 -18.89 -3.02
C VAL A 455 21.59 -17.94 -4.23
N GLN A 456 21.56 -16.63 -4.00
CA GLN A 456 21.37 -15.58 -5.02
C GLN A 456 22.68 -14.82 -5.32
N ASP A 457 23.69 -15.50 -5.88
CA ASP A 457 24.98 -14.92 -6.31
C ASP A 457 24.87 -13.82 -7.40
N LYS A 458 23.65 -13.33 -7.76
CA LYS A 458 23.42 -12.37 -8.84
C LYS A 458 22.79 -11.02 -8.44
N LYS A 459 22.37 -10.80 -7.18
CA LYS A 459 21.92 -9.47 -6.68
C LYS A 459 22.88 -8.90 -5.63
N PHE A 460 24.15 -8.77 -6.01
CA PHE A 460 25.29 -8.33 -5.19
C PHE A 460 25.23 -6.85 -4.71
N GLN A 461 24.19 -6.09 -5.07
CA GLN A 461 24.12 -4.64 -4.85
C GLN A 461 23.79 -4.25 -3.40
N GLU A 462 23.09 -5.10 -2.63
CA GLU A 462 22.63 -4.73 -1.27
C GLU A 462 23.73 -4.67 -0.21
N LEU A 463 24.85 -5.36 -0.44
CA LEU A 463 25.98 -5.34 0.48
C LEU A 463 26.61 -3.95 0.61
N GLY A 464 26.38 -3.03 -0.35
CA GLY A 464 26.97 -1.69 -0.31
C GLY A 464 26.41 -0.79 0.80
N TRP A 465 25.26 -1.13 1.39
CA TRP A 465 24.73 -0.45 2.57
C TRP A 465 25.38 -0.93 3.87
N ARG A 466 26.10 -2.06 3.85
CA ARG A 466 26.70 -2.65 5.04
C ARG A 466 28.10 -2.09 5.29
N ALA A 467 28.47 -2.03 6.57
CA ALA A 467 29.81 -1.67 6.97
C ALA A 467 30.87 -2.55 6.27
N PRO A 468 32.03 -2.00 5.84
CA PRO A 468 33.05 -2.73 5.10
C PRO A 468 33.54 -4.00 5.82
N ASN A 469 33.64 -3.95 7.15
CA ASN A 469 34.06 -5.09 7.96
C ASN A 469 32.99 -6.20 8.08
N CYS A 470 31.76 -6.01 7.60
CA CYS A 470 30.75 -7.07 7.46
C CYS A 470 30.96 -7.95 6.23
N VAL A 471 31.65 -7.44 5.20
CA VAL A 471 31.69 -8.07 3.86
C VAL A 471 33.04 -8.73 3.52
N GLN A 472 34.04 -8.61 4.41
CA GLN A 472 35.43 -8.99 4.13
C GLN A 472 35.79 -10.48 4.32
N LYS A 473 35.04 -11.26 5.12
CA LYS A 473 35.37 -12.67 5.41
C LYS A 473 34.13 -13.57 5.30
N LYS A 474 34.29 -14.78 4.74
CA LYS A 474 33.28 -15.87 4.76
C LYS A 474 33.63 -16.88 5.87
N PRO A 475 32.68 -17.34 6.70
CA PRO A 475 31.29 -16.90 6.77
C PRO A 475 31.19 -15.43 7.21
N PHE A 476 30.18 -14.71 6.70
CA PHE A 476 29.97 -13.31 7.09
C PHE A 476 29.75 -13.22 8.60
N ARG A 477 30.39 -12.25 9.25
CA ARG A 477 30.15 -12.00 10.67
C ARG A 477 28.71 -11.53 10.90
N ARG A 478 28.18 -11.78 12.09
CA ARG A 478 26.90 -11.20 12.50
C ARG A 478 27.02 -9.67 12.59
N PRO A 479 26.06 -8.91 12.03
CA PRO A 479 25.98 -7.47 12.21
C PRO A 479 25.85 -7.09 13.69
N SER A 480 26.36 -5.91 14.04
CA SER A 480 26.34 -5.32 15.38
C SER A 480 25.60 -3.97 15.36
N PHE A 481 25.28 -3.41 16.53
CA PHE A 481 24.68 -2.07 16.64
C PHE A 481 25.52 -0.99 15.93
N GLN A 482 26.85 -1.11 15.96
CA GLN A 482 27.74 -0.18 15.28
C GLN A 482 27.68 -0.28 13.75
N ASP A 483 27.18 -1.39 13.21
CA ASP A 483 26.98 -1.54 11.77
C ASP A 483 25.71 -0.85 11.31
N ASP A 484 24.66 -0.82 12.14
CA ASP A 484 23.50 0.01 11.87
C ASP A 484 23.87 1.49 11.90
N VAL A 485 24.76 1.94 12.79
CA VAL A 485 25.24 3.34 12.80
C VAL A 485 25.92 3.70 11.48
N TYR A 486 26.76 2.81 10.94
CA TYR A 486 27.37 3.00 9.62
C TYR A 486 26.31 3.10 8.52
N SER A 487 25.38 2.14 8.47
CA SER A 487 24.29 2.12 7.47
C SER A 487 23.39 3.35 7.60
N PHE A 488 23.14 3.84 8.82
CA PHE A 488 22.38 5.05 9.07
C PHE A 488 23.11 6.29 8.55
N GLY A 489 24.44 6.34 8.70
CA GLY A 489 25.29 7.38 8.13
C GLY A 489 25.20 7.42 6.60
N LEU A 490 25.12 6.26 5.94
CA LEU A 490 24.86 6.19 4.51
C LEU A 490 23.47 6.73 4.14
N CYS A 491 22.43 6.46 4.93
CA CYS A 491 21.10 7.03 4.69
C CYS A 491 21.08 8.56 4.78
N VAL A 492 21.81 9.13 5.76
CA VAL A 492 21.99 10.58 5.87
C VAL A 492 22.72 11.11 4.63
N LEU A 493 23.81 10.46 4.25
CA LEU A 493 24.62 10.81 3.08
C LEU A 493 23.79 10.79 1.78
N ASP A 494 22.92 9.80 1.59
CA ASP A 494 22.05 9.67 0.41
C ASP A 494 21.18 10.92 0.14
N VAL A 495 20.83 11.67 1.19
CA VAL A 495 20.11 12.95 1.07
C VAL A 495 21.06 14.15 0.92
N LEU A 496 22.21 14.10 1.58
CA LEU A 496 23.20 15.19 1.59
C LEU A 496 23.98 15.30 0.27
N VAL A 497 24.13 14.20 -0.49
CA VAL A 497 24.82 14.19 -1.80
C VAL A 497 23.91 13.68 -2.93
N PRO A 498 22.95 14.49 -3.40
CA PRO A 498 21.95 14.10 -4.40
C PRO A 498 22.51 13.65 -5.75
N GLU A 499 23.77 13.98 -6.04
CA GLU A 499 24.57 13.54 -7.19
C GLU A 499 24.86 12.04 -7.14
N PHE A 500 25.05 11.50 -5.93
CA PHE A 500 25.29 10.08 -5.69
C PHE A 500 24.07 9.37 -5.10
N SER A 501 22.88 9.98 -5.15
CA SER A 501 21.71 9.42 -4.48
C SER A 501 21.23 8.12 -5.12
N SER A 502 20.83 7.17 -4.27
CA SER A 502 20.29 5.86 -4.64
C SER A 502 19.00 5.93 -5.48
N ILE A 503 18.28 7.06 -5.45
CA ILE A 503 17.01 7.25 -6.17
C ILE A 503 17.22 7.55 -7.66
N LYS A 504 18.40 8.04 -8.05
CA LYS A 504 18.73 8.36 -9.45
C LYS A 504 19.72 7.34 -10.01
N PRO A 505 19.28 6.14 -10.41
CA PRO A 505 20.21 5.20 -11.04
C PRO A 505 20.63 5.72 -12.41
N ASP A 506 21.91 6.09 -12.56
CA ASP A 506 22.54 6.20 -13.86
C ASP A 506 23.14 4.84 -14.25
N THR A 507 22.50 4.16 -15.20
CA THR A 507 22.91 2.81 -15.62
C THR A 507 23.98 2.82 -16.71
N ARG A 508 24.56 3.98 -17.05
CA ARG A 508 25.65 4.07 -18.03
C ARG A 508 26.90 3.37 -17.49
N GLN A 509 27.57 2.55 -18.33
CA GLN A 509 28.86 1.96 -17.96
C GLN A 509 29.89 3.07 -17.68
N GLY A 510 30.55 2.99 -16.53
CA GLY A 510 31.49 4.02 -16.07
C GLY A 510 30.85 5.20 -15.33
N ALA A 511 29.52 5.18 -15.09
CA ALA A 511 28.89 6.15 -14.21
C ALA A 511 29.46 6.06 -12.78
N PRO A 512 29.45 7.17 -12.02
CA PRO A 512 29.89 7.13 -10.63
C PRO A 512 29.02 6.17 -9.81
N LYS A 513 29.64 5.53 -8.81
CA LYS A 513 28.92 4.67 -7.88
C LYS A 513 27.99 5.51 -7.01
N HIS A 514 26.77 5.04 -6.82
CA HIS A 514 25.78 5.68 -5.96
C HIS A 514 25.92 5.19 -4.52
N VAL A 515 25.33 5.92 -3.58
CA VAL A 515 25.23 5.49 -2.18
C VAL A 515 24.50 4.14 -2.13
N GLY A 516 25.12 3.16 -1.47
CA GLY A 516 24.60 1.80 -1.40
C GLY A 516 25.13 0.85 -2.49
N ASP A 517 25.88 1.34 -3.48
CA ASP A 517 26.55 0.46 -4.46
C ASP A 517 27.78 -0.24 -3.85
N LYS A 518 28.09 -1.43 -4.36
CA LYS A 518 29.26 -2.19 -3.92
C LYS A 518 30.56 -1.41 -4.15
N GLY A 519 31.28 -1.15 -3.06
CA GLY A 519 32.55 -0.42 -3.08
C GLY A 519 32.39 1.07 -3.34
N PHE A 520 31.22 1.65 -3.06
CA PHE A 520 31.08 3.08 -2.79
C PHE A 520 31.86 3.43 -1.50
N ASN A 521 32.61 4.53 -1.51
CA ASN A 521 33.37 4.99 -0.35
C ASN A 521 32.78 6.31 0.17
N PRO A 522 32.06 6.31 1.31
CA PRO A 522 31.44 7.51 1.87
C PRO A 522 32.46 8.52 2.41
N LEU A 523 33.71 8.10 2.64
CA LEU A 523 34.79 8.94 3.15
C LEU A 523 35.76 9.38 2.05
N SER A 524 35.43 9.17 0.78
CA SER A 524 36.26 9.66 -0.32
C SER A 524 36.27 11.19 -0.38
N ARG A 525 37.37 11.77 -0.87
CA ARG A 525 37.52 13.23 -0.98
C ARG A 525 36.40 13.84 -1.83
N ASP A 526 36.04 13.19 -2.93
CA ASP A 526 35.04 13.68 -3.87
C ASP A 526 33.63 13.71 -3.24
N VAL A 527 33.29 12.69 -2.45
CA VAL A 527 31.99 12.63 -1.74
C VAL A 527 31.92 13.69 -0.65
N LEU A 528 32.97 13.80 0.18
CA LEU A 528 32.98 14.76 1.28
C LEU A 528 33.05 16.22 0.80
N ALA A 529 33.62 16.48 -0.38
CA ALA A 529 33.68 17.81 -0.97
C ALA A 529 32.29 18.35 -1.36
N LEU A 530 31.29 17.48 -1.58
CA LEU A 530 29.91 17.88 -1.89
C LEU A 530 29.08 18.24 -0.66
N ILE A 531 29.62 18.07 0.54
CA ILE A 531 28.93 18.43 1.79
C ILE A 531 29.43 19.80 2.24
N ASP A 532 28.67 20.85 1.95
CA ASP A 532 29.07 22.23 2.25
C ASP A 532 29.19 22.53 3.74
N ASN A 533 28.30 21.96 4.56
CA ASN A 533 28.28 22.23 5.99
C ASN A 533 29.26 21.31 6.74
N GLU A 534 30.24 21.91 7.41
CA GLU A 534 31.27 21.16 8.15
C GLU A 534 30.72 20.31 9.30
N SER A 535 29.64 20.73 9.97
CA SER A 535 29.01 19.91 11.03
C SER A 535 28.36 18.66 10.45
N HIS A 536 27.70 18.78 9.29
CA HIS A 536 27.14 17.63 8.57
C HIS A 536 28.23 16.67 8.09
N LYS A 537 29.30 17.23 7.50
CA LYS A 537 30.46 16.47 7.01
C LYS A 537 31.12 15.69 8.14
N LYS A 538 31.37 16.35 9.28
CA LYS A 538 31.97 15.72 10.45
C LYS A 538 31.10 14.63 11.05
N LEU A 539 29.77 14.82 11.09
CA LEU A 539 28.83 13.79 11.53
C LEU A 539 28.91 12.53 10.65
N VAL A 540 28.83 12.68 9.33
CA VAL A 540 28.94 11.54 8.39
C VAL A 540 30.30 10.86 8.53
N GLN A 541 31.39 11.63 8.62
CA GLN A 541 32.73 11.07 8.82
C GLN A 541 32.83 10.20 10.08
N ASP A 542 32.28 10.67 11.19
CA ASP A 542 32.37 9.96 12.47
C ASP A 542 31.42 8.74 12.52
N MET A 543 30.30 8.75 11.78
CA MET A 543 29.41 7.58 11.64
C MET A 543 29.97 6.50 10.70
N CYS A 544 30.59 6.91 9.59
CA CYS A 544 31.02 6.03 8.50
C CYS A 544 32.46 5.52 8.62
N GLN A 545 33.05 5.52 9.82
CA GLN A 545 34.40 4.99 10.06
C GLN A 545 34.47 3.48 9.74
N GLU A 546 35.57 3.01 9.14
CA GLU A 546 35.73 1.58 8.83
C GLU A 546 35.79 0.73 10.11
N ASN A 547 36.53 1.18 11.12
CA ASN A 547 36.64 0.50 12.40
C ASN A 547 35.42 0.83 13.29
N PRO A 548 34.62 -0.18 13.71
CA PRO A 548 33.47 0.03 14.60
C PRO A 548 33.80 0.76 15.90
N GLY A 549 35.00 0.54 16.48
CA GLY A 549 35.41 1.19 17.73
C GLY A 549 35.73 2.69 17.60
N LYS A 550 35.87 3.19 16.36
CA LYS A 550 36.04 4.61 16.07
C LYS A 550 34.74 5.30 15.63
N ARG A 551 33.67 4.53 15.40
CA ARG A 551 32.37 5.08 15.01
C ARG A 551 31.73 5.77 16.19
N LEU A 552 30.98 6.83 15.90
CA LEU A 552 30.20 7.54 16.88
C LEU A 552 29.16 6.60 17.54
N SER A 553 28.91 6.74 18.84
CA SER A 553 27.82 6.00 19.47
C SER A 553 26.46 6.53 18.99
N LEU A 554 25.41 5.71 18.97
CA LEU A 554 24.08 6.17 18.54
C LEU A 554 23.57 7.32 19.43
N LYS A 555 23.88 7.29 20.73
CA LYS A 555 23.59 8.38 21.66
C LYS A 555 24.24 9.69 21.21
N ASP A 556 25.53 9.66 20.89
CA ASP A 556 26.26 10.86 20.44
C ASP A 556 25.82 11.31 19.03
N VAL A 557 25.41 10.37 18.17
CA VAL A 557 24.77 10.70 16.87
C VAL A 557 23.51 11.53 17.10
N ILE A 558 22.63 11.10 18.00
CA ILE A 558 21.38 11.81 18.32
C ILE A 558 21.71 13.21 18.86
N SER A 559 22.59 13.33 19.86
CA SER A 559 22.98 14.63 20.42
C SER A 559 23.48 15.60 19.35
N ARG A 560 24.36 15.14 18.44
CA ARG A 560 24.86 15.98 17.34
C ARG A 560 23.76 16.34 16.34
N MET A 561 22.85 15.41 16.02
CA MET A 561 21.72 15.71 15.14
C MET A 561 20.77 16.73 15.76
N GLU A 562 20.58 16.72 17.08
CA GLU A 562 19.79 17.73 17.81
C GLU A 562 20.43 19.12 17.71
N GLU A 563 21.75 19.22 17.96
CA GLU A 563 22.51 20.46 17.80
C GLU A 563 22.37 21.03 16.38
N ILE A 564 22.50 20.17 15.36
CA ILE A 564 22.38 20.57 13.96
C ILE A 564 20.93 20.98 13.63
N ARG A 565 19.91 20.25 14.12
CA ARG A 565 18.49 20.61 13.97
C ARG A 565 18.21 21.99 14.55
N ASP A 566 18.68 22.24 15.76
CA ASP A 566 18.41 23.48 16.51
C ASP A 566 19.14 24.67 15.90
N ALA A 567 20.35 24.46 15.37
CA ALA A 567 21.03 25.45 14.55
C ALA A 567 20.25 25.76 13.27
N ALA A 568 19.80 24.71 12.55
CA ALA A 568 19.00 24.88 11.34
C ALA A 568 17.67 25.59 11.60
N ALA A 569 17.03 25.39 12.76
CA ALA A 569 15.78 26.05 13.12
C ALA A 569 15.91 27.58 13.29
N LYS A 570 17.12 28.08 13.57
CA LYS A 570 17.44 29.52 13.70
C LYS A 570 17.68 30.19 12.35
N GLU A 571 17.84 29.42 11.27
CA GLU A 571 18.09 29.95 9.94
C GLU A 571 16.83 30.52 9.28
N PRO A 572 16.97 31.51 8.38
CA PRO A 572 15.82 32.11 7.71
C PRO A 572 15.03 31.08 6.89
N ALA A 573 13.69 31.16 6.93
CA ALA A 573 12.80 30.27 6.21
C ALA A 573 12.98 30.29 4.67
N ASP A 574 13.45 31.42 4.15
CA ASP A 574 13.50 31.74 2.71
C ASP A 574 14.93 32.02 2.19
N SER A 575 16.00 31.73 2.96
CA SER A 575 17.34 31.95 2.40
C SER A 575 17.60 30.97 1.25
N SER A 576 18.18 31.48 0.16
CA SER A 576 18.65 30.68 -0.96
C SER A 576 19.69 29.64 -0.51
N GLU A 577 20.38 29.92 0.60
CA GLU A 577 21.36 29.05 1.27
C GLU A 577 20.74 27.98 2.17
N CYS A 578 19.44 28.03 2.46
CA CYS A 578 18.78 26.99 3.27
C CYS A 578 18.32 25.78 2.44
N CYS A 579 18.51 25.85 1.13
CA CYS A 579 18.56 24.64 0.32
C CYS A 579 19.85 23.89 0.67
N ILE A 580 19.76 22.61 1.03
CA ILE A 580 20.92 21.71 1.02
C ILE A 580 21.22 21.34 -0.45
N LEU A 581 21.33 22.36 -1.30
CA LEU A 581 21.56 22.30 -2.74
C LEU A 581 22.10 23.63 -3.25
#